data_AF-A0AAW0H692-F1
#
_entry.id   AF-A0AAW0H692-F1
#
_cell.length_a   1.000
_cell.length_b   1.000
_cell.length_c   1.000
_cell.angle_alpha   90.00
_cell.angle_beta   90.00
_cell.angle_gamma   90.00
#
_symmetry.space_group_name_H-M   'P 1'
#
loop_
_entity.id
_entity.type
_entity.pdbx_description
1 polymer ?
#
loop_
_entity_poly.entity_id
_entity_poly.type
_entity_poly.pdbx_seq_one_letter_code
_entity_poly.pdbx_strand_id
1 'polypeptide(L)'
;MSWSTFLLAEACGFTGVVAVLFCGITQAHYTYNNLSVESRSRSKQLFEVLHFLAENFIFSYMGLALFTFQKHVFSPIFIIGAFVSIFLGRAAHIYPLSFFLNLGRRHKIGWNFQHMMMFSGLRGAMAFALAIRDTASYARQMMFTTTLLIVFFTVWVIGGGTTPMLSWLNIRSV
;
A
#
# COMPACT_ATOMS: atom_id res chain seq x y z
N MET A 1 10.54 -18.07 11.18
CA MET A 1 10.61 -17.10 12.29
C MET A 1 9.50 -16.06 12.23
N SER A 2 9.10 -15.57 11.05
CA SER A 2 8.06 -14.54 10.92
C SER A 2 6.65 -15.03 11.32
N TRP A 3 6.27 -16.27 11.02
CA TRP A 3 4.97 -16.83 11.43
C TRP A 3 4.87 -17.05 12.95
N SER A 4 5.96 -17.48 13.59
CA SER A 4 5.99 -17.69 15.04
C SER A 4 5.90 -16.36 15.81
N THR A 5 6.52 -15.28 15.31
CA THR A 5 6.38 -13.95 15.92
C THR A 5 4.98 -13.39 15.78
N PHE A 6 4.27 -13.68 14.69
CA PHE A 6 2.85 -13.37 14.54
C PHE A 6 2.00 -14.02 15.63
N LEU A 7 2.09 -15.35 15.76
CA LEU A 7 1.29 -16.12 16.72
C LEU A 7 1.59 -15.72 18.17
N LEU A 8 2.85 -15.49 18.49
CA LEU A 8 3.26 -15.05 19.83
C LEU A 8 2.69 -13.66 20.15
N ALA A 9 2.74 -12.72 19.19
CA ALA A 9 2.19 -11.39 19.38
C ALA A 9 0.66 -11.41 19.57
N GLU A 10 -0.07 -12.22 18.81
CA GLU A 10 -1.51 -12.39 18.99
C GLU A 10 -1.85 -13.05 20.33
N ALA A 11 -1.08 -14.06 20.76
CA ALA A 11 -1.26 -14.71 22.06
C ALA A 11 -1.06 -13.74 23.24
N CYS A 12 -0.18 -12.74 23.09
CA CYS A 12 0.04 -11.69 24.08
C CYS A 12 -0.92 -10.50 23.95
N GLY A 13 -1.87 -10.51 23.00
CA GLY A 13 -2.81 -9.41 22.76
C GLY A 13 -2.23 -8.20 22.03
N PHE A 14 -1.04 -8.31 21.44
CA PHE A 14 -0.42 -7.27 20.61
C PHE A 14 -0.78 -7.42 19.13
N THR A 15 -0.50 -6.39 18.33
CA THR A 15 -0.73 -6.44 16.87
C THR A 15 0.29 -7.33 16.17
N GLY A 16 -0.15 -8.53 15.76
CA GLY A 16 0.67 -9.50 15.04
C GLY A 16 1.28 -8.96 13.74
N VAL A 17 0.53 -8.13 12.99
CA VAL A 17 1.02 -7.56 11.72
C VAL A 17 2.24 -6.66 11.91
N VAL A 18 2.23 -5.83 12.96
CA VAL A 18 3.37 -4.94 13.26
C VAL A 18 4.56 -5.75 13.78
N ALA A 19 4.33 -6.77 14.60
CA ALA A 19 5.40 -7.65 15.08
C ALA A 19 6.12 -8.38 13.94
N VAL A 20 5.37 -8.89 12.95
CA VAL A 20 5.94 -9.51 11.74
C VAL A 20 6.74 -8.52 10.92
N LEU A 21 6.26 -7.28 10.76
CA LEU A 21 6.97 -6.23 10.04
C LEU A 21 8.35 -5.94 10.66
N PHE A 22 8.40 -5.71 11.98
CA PHE A 22 9.65 -5.46 12.68
C PHE A 22 10.59 -6.67 12.62
N CYS A 23 10.05 -7.89 12.77
CA CYS A 23 10.82 -9.12 12.61
C CYS A 23 11.41 -9.25 11.19
N GLY A 24 10.66 -8.88 10.15
CA GLY A 24 11.15 -8.86 8.77
C GLY A 24 12.26 -7.85 8.53
N ILE A 25 12.14 -6.64 9.10
CA ILE A 25 13.17 -5.59 9.00
C ILE A 25 14.47 -6.04 9.68
N THR A 26 14.38 -6.60 10.89
CA THR A 26 15.57 -7.09 11.61
C THR A 26 16.19 -8.28 10.90
N GLN A 27 15.39 -9.20 10.34
CA GLN A 27 15.89 -10.32 9.55
C GLN A 27 16.60 -9.85 8.27
N ALA A 28 16.07 -8.82 7.60
CA ALA A 28 16.71 -8.22 6.42
C ALA A 28 18.05 -7.54 6.76
N HIS A 29 18.21 -6.98 7.96
CA HIS A 29 19.45 -6.33 8.37
C HIS A 29 20.50 -7.31 8.90
N TYR A 30 20.11 -8.23 9.78
CA TYR A 30 21.04 -9.11 10.49
C TYR A 30 21.22 -10.47 9.82
N THR A 31 20.13 -11.09 9.38
CA THR A 31 20.18 -12.45 8.81
C THR A 31 20.64 -12.42 7.37
N TYR A 32 20.23 -11.41 6.58
CA TYR A 32 20.66 -11.29 5.19
C TYR A 32 22.18 -11.24 5.05
N ASN A 33 22.88 -10.48 5.90
CA ASN A 33 24.33 -10.36 5.81
C ASN A 33 25.09 -11.58 6.34
N ASN A 34 24.41 -12.49 7.05
CA ASN A 34 25.00 -13.73 7.56
C ASN A 34 24.71 -14.94 6.64
N LEU A 35 23.89 -14.77 5.60
CA LEU A 35 23.60 -15.82 4.61
C LEU A 35 24.70 -15.89 3.53
N SER A 36 24.92 -17.09 3.00
CA SER A 36 25.73 -17.31 1.79
C SER A 36 25.12 -16.58 0.59
N VAL A 37 25.96 -16.20 -0.37
CA VAL A 37 25.54 -15.45 -1.58
C VAL A 37 24.46 -16.20 -2.35
N GLU A 38 24.59 -17.53 -2.44
CA GLU A 38 23.62 -18.39 -3.11
C GLU A 38 22.27 -18.40 -2.38
N SER A 39 22.25 -18.51 -1.05
CA SER A 39 21.02 -18.47 -0.25
C SER A 39 20.35 -17.09 -0.27
N ARG A 40 21.10 -15.99 -0.37
CA ARG A 40 20.55 -14.64 -0.55
C ARG A 40 19.76 -14.52 -1.85
N SER A 41 20.33 -15.01 -2.96
CA SER A 41 19.68 -14.98 -4.28
C SER A 41 18.39 -15.80 -4.28
N ARG A 42 18.46 -17.05 -3.80
CA ARG A 42 17.29 -17.93 -3.70
C ARG A 42 16.18 -17.35 -2.82
N SER A 43 16.54 -16.76 -1.67
CA SER A 43 15.55 -16.14 -0.78
C SER A 43 14.87 -14.94 -1.44
N LYS A 44 15.63 -14.09 -2.13
CA LYS A 44 15.07 -12.93 -2.85
C LYS A 44 14.08 -13.38 -3.92
N GLN A 45 14.46 -14.35 -4.75
CA GLN A 45 13.58 -14.90 -5.79
C GLN A 45 12.31 -15.51 -5.19
N LEU A 46 12.43 -16.28 -4.10
CA LEU A 46 11.29 -16.87 -3.41
C LEU A 46 10.33 -15.79 -2.88
N PHE A 47 10.84 -14.75 -2.23
CA PHE A 47 10.00 -13.65 -1.74
C PHE A 47 9.37 -12.85 -2.88
N GLU A 48 10.06 -12.67 -4.00
CA GLU A 48 9.54 -11.98 -5.19
C GLU A 48 8.38 -12.77 -5.83
N VAL A 49 8.51 -14.09 -5.94
CA VAL A 49 7.43 -14.96 -6.43
C VAL A 49 6.24 -14.99 -5.47
N LEU A 50 6.48 -15.12 -4.17
CA LEU A 50 5.41 -15.09 -3.16
C LEU A 50 4.67 -13.75 -3.16
N HIS A 51 5.42 -12.66 -3.27
CA HIS A 51 4.87 -11.32 -3.37
C HIS A 51 4.00 -11.16 -4.62
N PHE A 52 4.49 -11.59 -5.79
CA PHE A 52 3.74 -11.56 -7.04
C PHE A 52 2.44 -12.40 -6.96
N LEU A 53 2.52 -13.60 -6.37
CA LEU A 53 1.35 -14.46 -6.19
C LEU A 53 0.32 -13.84 -5.24
N ALA A 54 0.77 -13.31 -4.10
CA ALA A 54 -0.10 -12.65 -3.13
C ALA A 54 -0.79 -11.41 -3.72
N GLU A 55 -0.07 -10.61 -4.50
CA GLU A 55 -0.61 -9.45 -5.18
C GLU A 55 -1.69 -9.85 -6.20
N ASN A 56 -1.44 -10.85 -7.04
CA ASN A 56 -2.44 -11.38 -7.97
C ASN A 56 -3.69 -11.94 -7.26
N PHE A 57 -3.50 -12.63 -6.13
CA PHE A 57 -4.60 -13.18 -5.35
C PHE A 57 -5.50 -12.06 -4.79
N ILE A 58 -4.91 -11.01 -4.21
CA ILE A 58 -5.65 -9.87 -3.68
C ILE A 58 -6.40 -9.13 -4.79
N PHE A 59 -5.76 -8.92 -5.95
CA PHE A 59 -6.41 -8.25 -7.09
C PHE A 59 -7.58 -9.05 -7.65
N SER A 60 -7.40 -10.36 -7.86
CA SER A 60 -8.48 -11.25 -8.31
C SER A 60 -9.66 -11.24 -7.34
N TYR A 61 -9.37 -11.32 -6.03
CA TYR A 61 -10.40 -11.31 -5.00
C TYR A 61 -11.12 -9.97 -4.87
N MET A 62 -10.42 -8.85 -5.02
CA MET A 62 -11.04 -7.51 -5.06
C MET A 62 -11.99 -7.37 -6.26
N GLY A 63 -11.60 -7.88 -7.43
CA GLY A 63 -12.46 -7.92 -8.62
C GLY A 63 -13.72 -8.74 -8.38
N LEU A 64 -13.60 -9.93 -7.77
CA LEU A 64 -14.75 -10.74 -7.39
C LEU A 64 -15.67 -10.01 -6.40
N ALA A 65 -15.10 -9.41 -5.35
CA ALA A 65 -15.84 -8.66 -4.34
C ALA A 65 -16.61 -7.48 -4.93
N LEU A 66 -16.12 -6.85 -6.00
CA LEU A 66 -16.86 -5.79 -6.71
C LEU A 66 -18.17 -6.32 -7.33
N PHE A 67 -18.16 -7.53 -7.91
CA PHE A 67 -19.31 -8.08 -8.61
C PHE A 67 -20.31 -8.82 -7.71
N THR A 68 -19.85 -9.41 -6.59
CA THR A 68 -20.71 -10.23 -5.71
C THR A 68 -21.61 -9.40 -4.77
N PHE A 69 -21.23 -8.19 -4.36
CA PHE A 69 -22.02 -7.40 -3.39
C PHE A 69 -23.11 -6.54 -4.08
N GLN A 70 -24.31 -7.11 -4.20
CA GLN A 70 -25.47 -6.51 -4.89
C GLN A 70 -26.31 -5.49 -4.08
N LYS A 71 -25.99 -5.17 -2.82
CA LYS A 71 -26.68 -4.13 -2.03
C LYS A 71 -25.81 -2.90 -1.83
N HIS A 72 -25.57 -2.16 -2.91
CA HIS A 72 -24.90 -0.88 -2.81
C HIS A 72 -25.89 0.22 -2.42
N VAL A 73 -25.78 0.68 -1.18
CA VAL A 73 -26.38 1.97 -0.79
C VAL A 73 -25.38 3.03 -1.24
N PHE A 74 -25.49 3.39 -2.51
CA PHE A 74 -24.64 4.41 -3.11
C PHE A 74 -25.01 5.79 -2.54
N SER A 75 -24.15 6.30 -1.65
CA SER A 75 -24.09 7.73 -1.37
C SER A 75 -22.96 8.31 -2.21
N PRO A 76 -23.20 8.77 -3.46
CA PRO A 76 -22.14 9.28 -4.34
C PRO A 76 -21.38 10.46 -3.71
N ILE A 77 -22.05 11.24 -2.87
CA ILE A 77 -21.45 12.33 -2.09
C ILE A 77 -20.37 11.82 -1.13
N PHE A 78 -20.59 10.68 -0.48
CA PHE A 78 -19.61 10.08 0.44
C PHE A 78 -18.38 9.57 -0.31
N ILE A 79 -18.58 8.98 -1.49
CA ILE A 79 -17.48 8.46 -2.33
C ILE A 79 -16.62 9.61 -2.85
N ILE A 80 -17.23 10.67 -3.38
CA ILE A 80 -16.50 11.84 -3.87
C ILE A 80 -15.79 12.56 -2.72
N GLY A 81 -16.45 12.72 -1.57
CA GLY A 81 -15.85 13.28 -0.36
C GLY A 81 -14.64 12.47 0.13
N ALA A 82 -14.75 11.14 0.14
CA ALA A 82 -13.65 10.23 0.49
C ALA A 82 -12.50 10.29 -0.53
N PHE A 83 -12.80 10.40 -1.82
CA PHE A 83 -11.78 10.54 -2.86
C PHE A 83 -10.98 11.83 -2.69
N VAL A 84 -11.67 12.96 -2.50
CA VAL A 84 -11.04 14.26 -2.27
C VAL A 84 -10.24 14.28 -0.97
N SER A 85 -10.79 13.71 0.11
CA SER A 85 -10.11 13.69 1.42
C SER A 85 -8.84 12.85 1.41
N ILE A 86 -8.80 11.72 0.69
CA ILE A 86 -7.59 10.91 0.53
C ILE A 86 -6.51 11.68 -0.22
N PHE A 87 -6.88 12.39 -1.30
CA PHE A 87 -5.91 13.18 -2.07
C PHE A 87 -5.38 14.36 -1.25
N LEU A 88 -6.26 15.10 -0.57
CA LEU A 88 -5.86 16.19 0.33
C LEU A 88 -5.01 15.69 1.50
N GLY A 89 -5.41 14.61 2.15
CA GLY A 89 -4.68 14.02 3.27
C GLY A 89 -3.27 13.59 2.85
N ARG A 90 -3.13 13.00 1.66
CA ARG A 90 -1.83 12.63 1.12
C ARG A 90 -0.98 13.84 0.77
N ALA A 91 -1.54 14.86 0.11
CA ALA A 91 -0.83 16.11 -0.16
C ALA A 91 -0.36 16.78 1.14
N ALA A 92 -1.23 16.85 2.15
CA ALA A 92 -0.94 17.43 3.45
C ALA A 92 0.13 16.68 4.25
N HIS A 93 0.40 15.40 3.95
CA HIS A 93 1.52 14.68 4.56
C HIS A 93 2.81 14.82 3.75
N ILE A 94 2.74 14.68 2.42
CA ILE A 94 3.93 14.66 1.56
C ILE A 94 4.58 16.05 1.47
N TYR A 95 3.82 17.12 1.25
CA TYR A 95 4.40 18.45 1.05
C TYR A 95 5.04 19.03 2.31
N PRO A 96 4.42 18.99 3.51
CA PRO A 96 5.06 19.46 4.73
C PRO A 96 6.26 18.59 5.13
N LEU A 97 6.15 17.26 5.03
CA LEU A 97 7.27 16.38 5.38
C LEU A 97 8.46 16.59 4.45
N SER A 98 8.21 16.75 3.15
CA SER A 98 9.27 17.07 2.21
C SER A 98 9.85 18.47 2.44
N PHE A 99 9.06 19.46 2.88
CA PHE A 99 9.56 20.77 3.30
C PHE A 99 10.47 20.68 4.54
N PHE A 100 10.06 19.97 5.59
CA PHE A 100 10.88 19.74 6.78
C PHE A 100 12.18 19.02 6.45
N LEU A 101 12.12 17.98 5.60
CA LEU A 101 13.31 17.27 5.14
C LEU A 101 14.23 18.14 4.28
N ASN A 102 13.67 19.09 3.52
CA ASN A 102 14.43 20.01 2.68
C ASN A 102 15.20 21.06 3.48
N LEU A 103 14.81 21.31 4.74
CA LEU A 103 15.51 22.24 5.64
C LEU A 103 16.83 21.65 6.17
N GLY A 104 16.89 20.32 6.35
CA GLY A 104 18.05 19.62 6.91
C GLY A 104 18.95 18.90 5.90
N ARG A 105 18.55 18.82 4.62
CA ARG A 105 19.24 17.99 3.61
C ARG A 105 20.01 18.86 2.61
N ARG A 106 21.28 18.50 2.32
CA ARG A 106 22.11 19.19 1.29
C ARG A 106 21.60 18.98 -0.14
N HIS A 107 20.99 17.82 -0.43
CA HIS A 107 20.36 17.54 -1.72
C HIS A 107 18.85 17.77 -1.63
N LYS A 108 18.40 18.90 -2.18
CA LYS A 108 16.99 19.31 -2.13
C LYS A 108 16.11 18.39 -2.96
N ILE A 109 14.93 18.05 -2.45
CA ILE A 109 13.93 17.32 -3.23
C ILE A 109 13.21 18.35 -4.12
N GLY A 110 13.38 18.25 -5.44
CA GLY A 110 12.70 19.12 -6.39
C GLY A 110 11.19 18.91 -6.42
N TRP A 111 10.45 19.94 -6.82
CA TRP A 111 8.99 19.91 -6.95
C TRP A 111 8.50 18.75 -7.83
N ASN A 112 9.21 18.46 -8.92
CA ASN A 112 8.88 17.34 -9.79
C ASN A 112 8.85 16.02 -9.01
N PHE A 113 9.89 15.74 -8.23
CA PHE A 113 9.98 14.52 -7.43
C PHE A 113 8.88 14.44 -6.35
N GLN A 114 8.46 15.58 -5.78
CA GLN A 114 7.34 15.62 -4.83
C GLN A 114 6.00 15.22 -5.49
N HIS A 115 5.74 15.71 -6.70
CA HIS A 115 4.57 15.30 -7.48
C HIS A 115 4.64 13.82 -7.87
N MET A 116 5.82 13.31 -8.20
CA MET A 116 6.01 11.86 -8.42
C MET A 116 5.69 11.05 -7.16
N MET A 117 6.17 11.47 -5.99
CA MET A 117 5.87 10.78 -4.73
C MET A 117 4.37 10.76 -4.41
N MET A 118 3.65 11.84 -4.75
CA MET A 118 2.19 11.92 -4.61
C MET A 118 1.46 10.88 -5.46
N PHE A 119 1.92 10.67 -6.70
CA PHE A 119 1.34 9.69 -7.62
C PHE A 119 1.84 8.25 -7.38
N SER A 120 3.07 8.05 -6.91
CA SER A 120 3.68 6.70 -6.84
C SER A 120 3.12 5.77 -5.75
N GLY A 121 2.28 6.25 -4.83
CA GLY A 121 1.88 5.43 -3.67
C GLY A 121 0.69 4.49 -3.93
N LEU A 122 0.81 3.63 -4.93
CA LEU A 122 -0.15 2.59 -5.23
C LEU A 122 0.09 1.35 -4.37
N ARG A 123 -0.71 1.17 -3.32
CA ARG A 123 -0.94 -0.15 -2.70
C ARG A 123 -2.15 -0.13 -1.77
N GLY A 124 -3.32 -0.34 -2.36
CA GLY A 124 -4.60 -0.41 -1.66
C GLY A 124 -4.94 -1.79 -1.06
N ALA A 125 -4.06 -2.78 -1.23
CA ALA A 125 -4.25 -4.14 -0.70
C ALA A 125 -4.46 -4.16 0.83
N MET A 126 -3.72 -3.31 1.58
CA MET A 126 -3.89 -3.19 3.02
C MET A 126 -5.23 -2.54 3.40
N ALA A 127 -5.66 -1.51 2.67
CA ALA A 127 -6.96 -0.88 2.89
C ALA A 127 -8.11 -1.86 2.65
N PHE A 128 -8.00 -2.68 1.60
CA PHE A 128 -8.95 -3.75 1.31
C PHE A 128 -8.99 -4.82 2.40
N ALA A 129 -7.81 -5.30 2.84
CA ALA A 129 -7.71 -6.32 3.89
C ALA A 129 -8.24 -5.81 5.25
N LEU A 130 -8.13 -4.52 5.55
CA LEU A 130 -8.73 -3.92 6.74
C LEU A 130 -10.25 -3.78 6.59
N ALA A 131 -10.72 -3.33 5.44
CA ALA A 131 -12.14 -3.07 5.21
C ALA A 131 -12.98 -4.36 5.25
N ILE A 132 -12.43 -5.50 4.80
CA ILE A 132 -13.16 -6.78 4.85
C ILE A 132 -13.32 -7.34 6.26
N ARG A 133 -12.37 -7.06 7.17
CA ARG A 133 -12.43 -7.54 8.55
C ARG A 133 -13.53 -6.86 9.37
N ASP A 134 -14.07 -5.74 8.90
CA ASP A 134 -14.98 -4.90 9.67
C ASP A 134 -16.35 -4.72 9.01
N THR A 135 -17.04 -5.80 8.62
CA THR A 135 -18.32 -5.72 7.86
C THR A 135 -19.60 -5.85 8.71
N ALA A 136 -19.48 -5.73 10.04
CA ALA A 136 -20.57 -6.04 10.98
C ALA A 136 -21.75 -5.03 10.99
N SER A 137 -21.57 -3.81 10.49
CA SER A 137 -22.58 -2.75 10.51
C SER A 137 -22.85 -2.18 9.12
N TYR A 138 -24.07 -1.69 8.89
CA TYR A 138 -24.51 -1.06 7.65
C TYR A 138 -23.58 0.09 7.20
N ALA A 139 -23.17 0.96 8.14
CA ALA A 139 -22.23 2.03 7.85
C ALA A 139 -20.87 1.50 7.39
N ARG A 140 -20.43 0.36 7.95
CA ARG A 140 -19.15 -0.26 7.61
C ARG A 140 -19.18 -0.98 6.26
N GLN A 141 -20.33 -1.54 5.86
CA GLN A 141 -20.55 -2.07 4.51
C GLN A 141 -20.49 -0.95 3.44
N MET A 142 -21.00 0.24 3.77
CA MET A 142 -20.87 1.42 2.91
C MET A 142 -19.40 1.87 2.78
N MET A 143 -18.65 1.88 3.89
CA MET A 143 -17.20 2.16 3.86
C MET A 143 -16.42 1.12 3.07
N PHE A 144 -16.76 -0.17 3.19
CA PHE A 144 -16.14 -1.26 2.43
C PHE A 144 -16.33 -1.06 0.92
N THR A 145 -17.57 -0.85 0.48
CA THR A 145 -17.90 -0.55 -0.93
C THR A 145 -17.11 0.65 -1.43
N THR A 146 -17.11 1.75 -0.67
CA THR A 146 -16.44 3.00 -1.04
C THR A 146 -14.94 2.79 -1.16
N THR A 147 -14.33 2.09 -0.21
CA THR A 147 -12.89 1.76 -0.22
C THR A 147 -12.54 0.89 -1.42
N LEU A 148 -13.36 -0.10 -1.74
CA LEU A 148 -13.14 -0.98 -2.88
C LEU A 148 -13.16 -0.21 -4.21
N LEU A 149 -14.15 0.66 -4.41
CA LEU A 149 -14.24 1.51 -5.61
C LEU A 149 -13.06 2.47 -5.72
N ILE A 150 -12.67 3.11 -4.62
CA ILE A 150 -11.53 4.03 -4.60
C ILE A 150 -10.23 3.28 -4.90
N VAL A 151 -10.01 2.11 -4.30
CA VAL A 151 -8.80 1.31 -4.57
C VAL A 151 -8.77 0.85 -6.02
N PHE A 152 -9.89 0.37 -6.57
CA PHE A 152 -9.97 -0.04 -7.97
C PHE A 152 -9.68 1.12 -8.93
N PHE A 153 -10.34 2.26 -8.72
CA PHE A 153 -10.14 3.46 -9.54
C PHE A 153 -8.72 4.00 -9.44
N THR A 154 -8.17 4.10 -8.23
CA THR A 154 -6.79 4.60 -8.03
C THR A 154 -5.76 3.65 -8.62
N VAL A 155 -5.93 2.33 -8.49
CA VAL A 155 -5.03 1.35 -9.13
C VAL A 155 -5.07 1.47 -10.65
N TRP A 156 -6.25 1.55 -11.23
CA TRP A 156 -6.38 1.64 -12.69
C TRP A 156 -5.84 2.96 -13.24
N VAL A 157 -6.25 4.09 -12.66
CA VAL A 157 -5.87 5.44 -13.15
C VAL A 157 -4.42 5.78 -12.83
N ILE A 158 -4.00 5.60 -11.58
CA ILE A 158 -2.65 5.99 -11.15
C ILE A 158 -1.64 4.92 -11.59
N GLY A 159 -1.99 3.63 -11.51
CA GLY A 159 -1.12 2.53 -11.94
C GLY A 159 -0.93 2.53 -13.45
N GLY A 160 -2.02 2.66 -14.23
CA GLY A 160 -1.94 2.85 -15.68
C GLY A 160 -1.27 4.18 -16.08
N GLY A 161 -1.47 5.23 -15.30
CA GLY A 161 -0.90 6.56 -15.51
C GLY A 161 0.56 6.73 -15.05
N THR A 162 1.18 5.70 -14.47
CA THR A 162 2.57 5.80 -13.98
C THR A 162 3.57 5.97 -15.14
N THR A 163 3.36 5.28 -16.26
CA THR A 163 4.22 5.39 -17.45
C THR A 163 4.16 6.75 -18.17
N PRO A 164 2.99 7.37 -18.44
CA PRO A 164 2.94 8.72 -19.01
C PRO A 164 3.38 9.80 -18.01
N MET A 165 3.21 9.58 -16.71
CA MET A 165 3.69 10.53 -15.72
C MET A 165 5.21 10.52 -15.58
N LEU A 166 5.86 9.37 -15.70
CA LEU A 166 7.32 9.27 -15.76
C LEU A 166 7.90 10.02 -16.97
N SER A 167 7.25 9.93 -18.13
CA SER A 167 7.68 10.65 -19.33
C SER A 167 7.43 12.16 -19.22
N TRP A 168 6.28 12.58 -18.67
CA TRP A 168 5.95 13.99 -18.47
C TRP A 168 6.88 14.68 -17.47
N LEU A 169 7.31 13.94 -16.45
CA LEU A 169 8.18 14.46 -15.39
C LEU A 169 9.68 14.35 -15.71
N ASN A 170 10.03 13.79 -16.88
CA ASN A 170 11.39 13.64 -17.38
C ASN A 170 12.36 12.96 -16.38
N ILE A 171 11.84 12.02 -15.57
CA ILE A 171 12.66 11.16 -14.71
C ILE A 171 13.03 9.93 -15.53
N ARG A 172 13.78 10.15 -16.61
CA ARG A 172 14.46 9.08 -17.35
C ARG A 172 15.91 9.08 -16.91
N SER A 173 16.22 8.35 -15.83
CA SER A 173 17.58 7.83 -15.68
C SER A 173 17.73 6.69 -16.68
N VAL A 174 18.69 6.87 -17.58
CA VAL A 174 19.24 5.84 -18.48
C VAL A 174 19.39 4.50 -17.77
#